data_AF-A0AAV2IDX3-F1
#
_entry.id   AF-A0AAV2IDX3-F1
#
_cell.length_a   1.000
_cell.length_b   1.000
_cell.length_c   1.000
_cell.angle_alpha   90.00
_cell.angle_beta   90.00
_cell.angle_gamma   90.00
#
_symmetry.space_group_name_H-M   'P 1'
#
loop_
_entity.id
_entity.type
_entity.pdbx_description
1 polymer ?
#
loop_
_entity_poly.entity_id
_entity_poly.type
_entity_poly.pdbx_seq_one_letter_code
_entity_poly.pdbx_strand_id
1 'polypeptide(L)' 'MIENVKKCKNFLSTLIKLAANQPDQTVRNVRALIQGLIDGRVEPEVFTERLQHELQSSPQPYLVPFLKV' A
#
# COMPACT_ATOMS: atom_id res chain seq x y z
N MET A 1 -18.16 6.88 -5.28
CA MET A 1 -17.30 5.91 -6.01
C MET A 1 -16.05 6.58 -6.60
N ILE A 2 -16.16 7.52 -7.54
CA ILE A 2 -15.00 8.18 -8.19
C ILE A 2 -14.03 8.84 -7.20
N GLU A 3 -14.54 9.43 -6.12
CA GLU A 3 -13.70 10.07 -5.10
C GLU A 3 -12.82 9.06 -4.32
N ASN A 4 -13.33 7.88 -4.01
CA ASN A 4 -12.58 6.84 -3.31
C ASN A 4 -11.46 6.27 -4.20
N VAL A 5 -11.73 6.10 -5.50
CA VAL A 5 -10.70 5.72 -6.48
C VAL A 5 -9.59 6.77 -6.55
N LYS A 6 -9.92 8.06 -6.55
CA LYS A 6 -8.93 9.15 -6.51
C LYS A 6 -8.11 9.12 -5.21
N LYS A 7 -8.75 8.93 -4.07
CA LYS A 7 -8.08 8.81 -2.77
C LYS A 7 -7.15 7.60 -2.73
N CYS A 8 -7.60 6.44 -3.22
CA CYS A 8 -6.79 5.21 -3.28
C CYS A 8 -5.57 5.41 -4.19
N LYS A 9 -5.75 5.98 -5.39
CA LYS A 9 -4.62 6.33 -6.27
C LYS A 9 -3.61 7.25 -5.59
N ASN A 10 -4.09 8.29 -4.89
CA ASN A 10 -3.22 9.23 -4.18
C ASN A 10 -2.47 8.56 -3.03
N PHE A 11 -3.14 7.69 -2.27
CA PHE A 11 -2.54 6.89 -1.22
C PHE A 11 -1.41 6.01 -1.77
N LEU A 12 -1.67 5.19 -2.79
CA LEU A 12 -0.66 4.30 -3.38
C LEU A 12 0.52 5.08 -3.99
N SER A 13 0.23 6.22 -4.64
CA SER A 13 1.28 7.11 -5.17
C SER A 13 2.15 7.69 -4.06
N THR A 14 1.56 7.97 -2.90
CA THR A 14 2.29 8.49 -1.73
C THR A 14 3.21 7.42 -1.14
N LEU A 15 2.76 6.16 -1.06
CA LEU A 15 3.61 5.04 -0.64
C LEU A 15 4.85 4.87 -1.53
N ILE A 16 4.69 4.99 -2.86
CA ILE A 16 5.84 4.92 -3.79
C ILE A 16 6.84 6.04 -3.53
N LYS A 17 6.35 7.27 -3.29
CA LYS A 17 7.21 8.43 -3.00
C LYS A 17 7.93 8.28 -1.66
N LEU A 18 7.26 7.76 -0.63
CA LEU A 18 7.86 7.51 0.67
C LEU A 18 8.93 6.41 0.59
N ALA A 19 8.64 5.33 -0.13
CA ALA A 19 9.57 4.23 -0.32
C ALA A 19 10.81 4.64 -1.12
N ALA A 20 10.74 5.65 -1.99
CA ALA A 20 11.86 6.08 -2.85
C ALA A 20 13.12 6.53 -2.07
N ASN A 21 12.99 6.88 -0.78
CA ASN A 21 14.11 7.23 0.09
C ASN A 21 14.53 6.09 1.04
N GLN A 22 14.01 4.88 0.83
CA GLN A 22 14.32 3.68 1.61
C GLN A 22 15.34 2.79 0.88
N PRO A 23 15.93 1.77 1.55
CA PRO A 23 16.81 0.82 0.89
C PRO A 23 16.18 0.19 -0.37
N ASP A 24 17.00 -0.15 -1.36
CA ASP A 24 16.54 -0.70 -2.64
C ASP A 24 15.60 -1.92 -2.49
N GLN A 25 15.87 -2.76 -1.48
CA GLN A 25 15.02 -3.90 -1.18
C GLN A 25 13.61 -3.46 -0.77
N THR A 26 13.50 -2.44 0.08
CA THR A 26 12.23 -1.85 0.53
C THR A 26 11.48 -1.19 -0.61
N VAL A 27 12.18 -0.46 -1.48
CA VAL A 27 11.57 0.11 -2.70
C VAL A 27 10.94 -1.00 -3.56
N ARG A 28 11.68 -2.10 -3.80
CA ARG A 28 11.21 -3.24 -4.61
C ARG A 28 10.02 -3.93 -3.96
N ASN A 29 10.08 -4.19 -2.65
CA ASN A 29 9.03 -4.85 -1.89
C ASN A 29 7.73 -4.04 -1.88
N VAL A 30 7.80 -2.73 -1.61
CA VAL A 30 6.62 -1.85 -1.62
C VAL A 30 5.99 -1.79 -3.01
N ARG A 31 6.79 -1.69 -4.08
CA ARG A 31 6.25 -1.70 -5.46
C ARG A 31 5.57 -3.04 -5.79
N ALA A 32 6.16 -4.15 -5.40
CA ALA A 32 5.58 -5.47 -5.61
C ALA A 32 4.27 -5.67 -4.83
N LEU A 33 4.20 -5.18 -3.59
CA LEU A 33 2.96 -5.21 -2.79
C LEU A 33 1.84 -4.38 -3.42
N ILE A 34 2.15 -3.16 -3.87
CA ILE A 34 1.18 -2.29 -4.54
C ILE A 34 0.68 -2.93 -5.84
N GLN A 35 1.59 -3.48 -6.65
CA GLN A 35 1.20 -4.15 -7.89
C GLN A 35 0.34 -5.39 -7.61
N GLY A 36 0.72 -6.18 -6.60
CA GLY A 36 -0.06 -7.35 -6.18
C GLY A 36 -1.47 -6.98 -5.71
N LEU A 37 -1.64 -5.86 -5.02
CA LEU A 37 -2.95 -5.35 -4.63
C LEU A 37 -3.79 -4.93 -5.85
N ILE A 38 -3.20 -4.21 -6.80
CA ILE A 38 -3.88 -3.76 -8.04
C ILE A 38 -4.29 -4.95 -8.92
N ASP A 39 -3.42 -5.96 -9.03
CA ASP A 39 -3.65 -7.16 -9.83
C ASP A 39 -4.60 -8.16 -9.15
N GLY A 40 -5.07 -7.87 -7.93
CA GLY A 40 -5.92 -8.78 -7.15
C GLY A 40 -5.20 -10.04 -6.67
N ARG A 41 -3.86 -10.03 -6.62
CA ARG A 41 -3.03 -11.15 -6.15
C ARG A 41 -2.71 -11.07 -4.65
N VAL A 42 -2.91 -9.90 -4.05
CA VAL A 42 -2.69 -9.65 -2.63
C VAL A 42 -3.94 -9.01 -2.05
N GLU A 43 -4.57 -9.70 -1.09
CA GLU A 43 -5.73 -9.18 -0.38
C GLU A 43 -5.37 -7.94 0.47
N PRO A 44 -6.30 -7.00 0.69
CA PRO A 44 -6.05 -5.80 1.48
C PRO A 44 -5.45 -6.06 2.86
N GLU A 45 -5.93 -7.07 3.59
CA GLU A 45 -5.39 -7.46 4.90
C GLU A 45 -3.89 -7.79 4.82
N VAL A 46 -3.54 -8.68 3.89
CA VAL A 46 -2.15 -9.13 3.66
C VAL A 46 -1.28 -7.97 3.19
N PHE A 47 -1.82 -7.10 2.32
CA PHE A 47 -1.13 -5.89 1.88
C PHE A 47 -0.80 -4.98 3.08
N THR A 48 -1.78 -4.68 3.94
CA THR A 48 -1.57 -3.76 5.07
C THR A 48 -0.59 -4.30 6.10
N GLU A 49 -0.63 -5.60 6.41
CA GLU A 49 0.31 -6.25 7.33
C GLU A 49 1.74 -6.21 6.77
N ARG A 50 1.94 -6.63 5.51
CA ARG A 50 3.28 -6.62 4.90
C ARG A 50 3.83 -5.22 4.73
N LEU A 51 2.99 -4.27 4.33
CA LEU A 51 3.38 -2.86 4.22
C LEU A 51 3.82 -2.29 5.57
N GLN A 52 3.15 -2.67 6.65
CA GLN A 52 3.52 -2.25 8.00
C GLN A 52 4.93 -2.71 8.36
N HIS A 53 5.25 -3.99 8.11
CA HIS A 53 6.58 -4.55 8.34
C HIS A 53 7.65 -3.88 7.46
N GLU A 54 7.36 -3.72 6.17
CA GLU A 54 8.31 -3.19 5.20
C GLU A 54 8.68 -1.73 5.45
N LEU A 55 7.73 -0.94 5.99
CA LEU A 55 7.94 0.49 6.30
C LEU A 55 8.15 0.78 7.80
N GLN A 56 8.24 -0.26 8.64
CA GLN A 56 8.34 -0.13 10.11
C GLN A 56 7.33 0.85 10.70
N SER A 57 6.08 0.76 10.24
CA SER A 57 5.01 1.70 10.62
C SER A 57 4.05 1.11 11.68
N SER A 58 3.22 1.98 12.25
CA SER A 58 2.15 1.56 13.16
C SER A 58 0.94 1.03 12.38
N PRO A 59 0.12 0.14 12.98
CA PRO A 59 -1.09 -0.35 12.34
C PRO A 59 -2.09 0.79 12.10
N GLN A 60 -2.79 0.74 10.97
CA GLN A 60 -3.78 1.74 10.56
C GLN A 60 -5.17 1.11 10.51
N PRO A 61 -6.05 1.33 11.51
CA PRO A 61 -7.30 0.59 11.68
C PRO A 61 -8.30 0.76 10.52
N TYR A 62 -8.23 1.86 9.79
CA TYR A 62 -9.16 2.17 8.69
C TYR A 62 -8.61 1.84 7.30
N LEU A 63 -7.40 1.31 7.20
CA LEU A 63 -6.76 1.09 5.90
C LEU A 63 -7.38 -0.09 5.14
N VAL A 64 -7.67 -1.20 5.80
CA VAL A 64 -8.37 -2.34 5.17
C VAL A 64 -9.76 -1.95 4.68
N PRO A 65 -10.65 -1.33 5.49
CA PRO A 65 -11.93 -0.82 5.00
C PRO A 65 -11.79 0.14 3.83
N PHE A 66 -10.81 1.04 3.85
CA PHE A 66 -10.56 2.01 2.78
C PHE A 66 -10.19 1.36 1.44
N LEU A 67 -9.43 0.27 1.46
CA LEU A 67 -8.99 -0.44 0.26
C LEU A 67 -10.07 -1.35 -0.35
N LYS A 68 -11.12 -1.67 0.40
CA LYS A 68 -12.23 -2.54 -0.03
C LYS A 68 -13.42 -1.80 -0.65
N VAL A 69 -13.36 -0.46 -0.72
CA VAL A 69 -14.49 0.38 -1.17
C VAL A 69 -14.58 0.50 -2.69
#